data_AF-A0A2V8GJR4-F1
#
_entry.id   AF-A0A2V8GJR4-F1
#
_cell.length_a   1.000
_cell.length_b   1.000
_cell.length_c   1.000
_cell.angle_alpha   90.00
_cell.angle_beta   90.00
_cell.angle_gamma   90.00
#
_symmetry.space_group_name_H-M   'P 1'
#
loop_
_entity.id
_entity.type
_entity.pdbx_description
1 polymer ?
#
loop_
_entity_poly.entity_id
_entity_poly.type
_entity_poly.pdbx_seq_one_letter_code
_entity_poly.pdbx_strand_id
1 'polypeptide(L)'
;MVIVAEALAPRVAAAGGKTFGAPIARMKGERLEHIRFQHPLYARPSPGVLGEYVTLEAGTGAVHTAPGHGADDFNTGMKYGLEIYA
;
A
#
# COMPACT_ATOMS: atom_id res chain seq x y z
N MET A 1 0.12 -3.93 -14.29
CA MET A 1 1.35 -3.40 -13.65
C MET A 1 1.16 -3.50 -12.15
N VAL A 2 2.20 -3.88 -11.39
CA VAL A 2 2.14 -3.95 -9.92
C VAL A 2 3.27 -3.12 -9.32
N ILE A 3 3.03 -2.56 -8.14
CA ILE A 3 4.04 -1.91 -7.32
C ILE A 3 4.22 -2.80 -6.09
N VAL A 4 5.46 -3.13 -5.75
CA VAL A 4 5.82 -4.00 -4.64
C VAL A 4 7.16 -3.52 -4.08
N ALA A 5 7.36 -3.65 -2.77
CA ALA A 5 8.68 -3.42 -2.20
C ALA A 5 9.68 -4.44 -2.78
N GLU A 6 10.83 -3.95 -3.24
CA GLU A 6 11.81 -4.76 -3.98
C GLU A 6 12.26 -6.00 -3.20
N ALA A 7 12.50 -5.85 -1.90
CA ALA A 7 12.87 -6.97 -1.02
C ALA A 7 11.78 -8.05 -0.88
N LEU A 8 10.51 -7.69 -1.07
CA LEU A 8 9.37 -8.60 -0.95
C LEU A 8 8.93 -9.19 -2.31
N ALA A 9 9.45 -8.67 -3.42
CA ALA A 9 9.07 -9.09 -4.77
C ALA A 9 9.16 -10.62 -4.99
N PRO A 10 10.22 -11.34 -4.55
CA PRO A 10 10.29 -12.80 -4.72
C PRO A 10 9.17 -13.53 -3.95
N ARG A 11 8.89 -13.11 -2.71
CA ARG A 11 7.86 -13.72 -1.86
C ARG A 11 6.46 -13.49 -2.44
N VAL A 12 6.19 -12.27 -2.92
CA VAL A 12 4.91 -11.91 -3.54
C VAL A 12 4.71 -12.65 -4.85
N ALA A 13 5.76 -12.79 -5.66
CA ALA A 13 5.72 -13.57 -6.91
C ALA A 13 5.36 -15.04 -6.62
N ALA A 14 6.05 -15.67 -5.67
CA ALA A 14 5.79 -17.04 -5.26
C ALA A 14 4.37 -17.25 -4.73
N ALA A 15 3.92 -16.38 -3.81
CA ALA A 15 2.56 -16.46 -3.25
C ALA A 15 1.47 -16.23 -4.30
N GLY A 16 1.74 -15.37 -5.29
CA GLY A 16 0.82 -15.09 -6.39
C GLY A 16 0.85 -16.12 -7.53
N GLY A 17 1.73 -17.14 -7.47
CA GLY A 17 1.92 -18.10 -8.56
C GLY A 17 2.40 -17.44 -9.86
N LYS A 18 3.14 -16.33 -9.75
CA LYS A 18 3.64 -15.54 -10.89
C LYS A 18 5.15 -15.42 -10.85
N THR A 19 5.74 -15.09 -11.99
CA THR A 19 7.14 -14.66 -12.08
C THR A 19 7.14 -13.17 -12.41
N PHE A 20 7.92 -12.40 -11.65
CA PHE A 20 8.16 -11.00 -11.97
C PHE A 20 9.40 -10.89 -12.85
N GLY A 21 9.28 -10.15 -13.96
CA GLY A 21 10.42 -9.80 -14.81
C GLY A 21 11.27 -8.68 -14.19
N ALA A 22 12.18 -8.11 -14.99
CA ALA A 22 12.99 -6.97 -14.57
C ALA A 22 12.09 -5.77 -14.18
N PRO A 23 12.45 -5.02 -13.12
CA PRO A 23 11.67 -3.85 -12.72
C PRO A 23 11.77 -2.76 -13.81
N ILE A 24 10.61 -2.24 -14.20
CA ILE A 24 10.50 -1.16 -15.18
C ILE A 24 10.81 0.22 -14.58
N ALA A 25 10.72 0.35 -13.25
CA ALA A 25 11.02 1.56 -12.50
C ALA A 25 11.33 1.24 -11.03
N ARG A 26 12.08 2.12 -10.38
CA ARG A 26 12.31 2.11 -8.91
C ARG A 26 12.15 3.52 -8.37
N MET A 27 11.51 3.65 -7.21
CA MET A 27 11.30 4.92 -6.55
C MET A 27 11.18 4.72 -5.03
N LYS A 28 11.45 5.77 -4.27
CA LYS A 28 11.13 5.79 -2.83
C LYS A 28 9.61 5.80 -2.62
N GLY A 29 9.14 5.15 -1.56
CA GLY A 29 7.72 5.10 -1.21
C GLY A 29 7.08 6.48 -1.03
N GLU A 30 7.83 7.45 -0.49
CA GLU A 30 7.45 8.87 -0.35
C GLU A 30 6.94 9.49 -1.65
N ARG A 31 7.43 9.02 -2.81
CA ARG A 31 7.00 9.53 -4.12
C ARG A 31 5.57 9.10 -4.48
N LEU A 32 4.96 8.20 -3.71
CA LEU A 32 3.59 7.72 -3.87
C LEU A 32 2.62 8.43 -2.90
N GLU A 33 3.11 9.27 -2.00
CA GLU A 33 2.26 10.06 -1.10
C GLU A 33 1.33 10.97 -1.91
N HIS A 34 0.05 10.99 -1.54
CA HIS A 34 -1.05 11.70 -2.22
C HIS A 34 -1.34 11.29 -3.67
N ILE A 35 -0.64 10.30 -4.24
CA ILE A 35 -1.03 9.71 -5.51
C ILE A 35 -2.39 9.03 -5.35
N ARG A 36 -3.30 9.31 -6.29
CA ARG A 36 -4.65 8.73 -6.29
C ARG A 36 -4.65 7.42 -7.07
N PHE A 37 -4.88 6.32 -6.37
CA PHE A 37 -5.14 5.01 -6.95
C PHE A 37 -6.64 4.81 -7.15
N GLN A 38 -7.02 3.94 -8.08
CA GLN A 38 -8.42 3.54 -8.23
C GLN A 38 -8.77 2.48 -7.18
N HIS A 39 -9.79 2.72 -6.36
CA HIS A 39 -10.27 1.70 -5.43
C HIS A 39 -10.84 0.51 -6.22
N PRO A 40 -10.52 -0.75 -5.85
CA PRO A 40 -10.88 -1.91 -6.66
C PRO A 40 -12.37 -2.25 -6.66
N LEU A 41 -13.09 -1.87 -5.58
CA LEU A 41 -14.52 -2.20 -5.41
C LEU A 41 -15.46 -1.01 -5.59
N TYR A 42 -14.96 0.23 -5.51
CA TYR A 42 -15.79 1.43 -5.43
C TYR A 42 -15.27 2.45 -6.43
N ALA A 43 -16.16 3.23 -7.03
CA ALA A 43 -15.80 4.31 -7.95
C ALA A 43 -15.29 5.56 -7.18
N ARG A 44 -14.25 5.38 -6.35
CA ARG A 44 -13.60 6.44 -5.57
C ARG A 44 -12.08 6.34 -5.64
N PRO A 45 -11.35 7.46 -5.49
CA PRO A 45 -9.90 7.43 -5.35
C PRO A 45 -9.48 6.89 -3.99
N SER A 46 -8.35 6.19 -3.95
CA SER A 46 -7.62 5.80 -2.74
C SER A 46 -6.28 6.54 -2.74
N PRO A 47 -6.06 7.53 -1.84
CA PRO A 47 -4.79 8.23 -1.78
C PRO A 47 -3.70 7.33 -1.18
N GLY A 48 -2.49 7.41 -1.72
CA GLY A 48 -1.30 6.88 -1.08
C GLY A 48 -0.95 7.70 0.16
N VAL A 49 -0.66 7.03 1.28
CA VAL A 49 -0.31 7.63 2.57
C VAL A 49 0.95 6.97 3.11
N LEU A 50 1.68 7.67 3.98
CA LEU A 50 2.88 7.14 4.63
C LEU A 50 2.55 6.60 6.02
N GLY A 51 2.91 5.34 6.25
CA GLY A 51 2.78 4.66 7.53
C GLY A 51 4.12 4.10 7.99
N GLU A 52 4.55 4.47 9.20
CA GLU A 52 5.83 4.02 9.78
C GLU A 52 5.79 2.55 10.25
N TYR A 53 4.59 2.00 10.41
CA TYR A 53 4.35 0.61 10.79
C TYR A 53 4.48 -0.38 9.63
N VAL A 54 4.72 0.10 8.41
CA VAL A 54 4.89 -0.76 7.23
C VAL A 54 6.34 -1.27 7.17
N THR A 55 6.52 -2.57 7.35
CA THR A 55 7.84 -3.22 7.36
C THR A 55 8.09 -4.07 6.12
N LEU A 56 9.33 -4.57 5.99
CA LEU A 56 9.73 -5.52 4.94
C LEU A 56 9.65 -6.99 5.39
N GLU A 57 9.01 -7.27 6.53
CA GLU A 57 8.94 -8.62 7.09
C GLU A 57 7.81 -9.46 6.48
N ALA A 58 6.71 -8.81 6.08
CA ALA A 58 5.51 -9.48 5.58
C ALA A 58 4.76 -8.64 4.54
N GLY A 59 3.86 -9.31 3.81
CA GLY A 59 2.99 -8.67 2.82
C GLY A 59 3.74 -8.26 1.55
N THR A 60 3.41 -7.07 1.05
CA THR A 60 3.91 -6.52 -0.23
C THR A 60 4.74 -5.24 -0.05
N GLY A 61 4.84 -4.74 1.18
CA GLY A 61 5.37 -3.41 1.48
C GLY A 61 4.35 -2.28 1.24
N ALA A 62 3.09 -2.62 1.00
CA ALA A 62 1.96 -1.70 1.00
C ALA A 62 0.83 -2.30 1.85
N VAL A 63 0.17 -1.46 2.65
CA VAL A 63 -0.90 -1.87 3.56
C VAL A 63 -2.20 -1.17 3.16
N HIS A 64 -3.31 -1.89 3.25
CA HIS A 64 -4.63 -1.30 3.13
C HIS A 64 -4.99 -0.61 4.45
N THR A 65 -5.31 0.68 4.38
CA THR A 65 -5.72 1.47 5.56
C THR A 65 -7.23 1.53 5.69
N ALA A 66 -7.76 1.03 6.80
CA ALA A 66 -9.18 1.09 7.17
C ALA A 66 -9.35 1.75 8.55
N PRO A 67 -9.54 3.09 8.63
CA PRO A 67 -9.46 3.84 9.89
C PRO A 67 -10.43 3.39 11.00
N GLY A 68 -11.55 2.75 10.67
CA GLY A 68 -12.49 2.22 11.68
C GLY A 68 -12.17 0.83 12.22
N HIS A 69 -11.10 0.16 11.74
CA HIS A 69 -10.85 -1.25 12.03
C HIS A 69 -9.44 -1.56 12.56
N GLY A 70 -8.61 -0.57 12.84
CA GLY A 70 -7.27 -0.76 13.42
C GLY A 70 -6.67 0.52 13.98
N ALA A 71 -5.84 0.41 15.03
CA ALA A 71 -5.25 1.57 15.70
C ALA A 71 -4.27 2.34 14.80
N ASP A 72 -3.39 1.64 14.09
CA ASP A 72 -2.44 2.26 13.15
C ASP A 72 -3.15 2.93 11.97
N ASP A 73 -4.22 2.30 11.49
CA ASP A 73 -5.05 2.84 10.41
C ASP A 73 -5.86 4.05 10.87
N PHE A 74 -6.37 4.04 12.10
CA PHE A 74 -7.04 5.19 12.72
C PHE A 74 -6.07 6.37 12.83
N ASN A 75 -4.88 6.15 13.37
CA ASN A 75 -3.85 7.19 13.52
C ASN A 75 -3.45 7.79 12.17
N THR A 76 -3.24 6.94 11.17
CA THR A 76 -2.94 7.36 9.80
C THR A 76 -4.12 8.09 9.16
N GLY A 77 -5.33 7.56 9.33
CA GLY A 77 -6.56 8.17 8.86
C GLY A 77 -6.74 9.59 9.42
N MET A 78 -6.54 9.77 10.72
CA MET A 78 -6.59 11.07 11.38
C MET A 78 -5.52 12.03 10.84
N LYS A 79 -4.27 11.57 10.67
CA LYS A 79 -3.16 12.37 10.13
C LYS A 79 -3.46 12.88 8.71
N TYR A 80 -4.07 12.06 7.88
CA TYR A 80 -4.35 12.37 6.47
C TYR A 80 -5.79 12.86 6.20
N GLY A 81 -6.60 13.03 7.25
CA GLY A 81 -8.00 13.46 7.12
C GLY A 81 -8.89 12.47 6.36
N LEU A 82 -8.65 11.16 6.51
CA LEU A 82 -9.46 10.12 5.91
C LEU A 82 -10.76 9.92 6.69
N GLU A 83 -11.85 9.66 5.97
CA GLU A 83 -13.14 9.34 6.57
C GLU A 83 -13.09 8.01 7.34
N ILE A 84 -13.64 8.01 8.54
CA ILE A 84 -13.70 6.85 9.41
C ILE A 84 -15.04 6.16 9.17
N TYR A 85 -14.98 5.05 8.43
CA TYR A 85 -16.10 4.13 8.25
C TYR A 85 -15.93 2.96 9.21
N ALA A 86 -17.01 2.54 9.87
CA ALA A 86 -17.06 1.40 10.78
C ALA A 86 -18.15 0.41 10.35
#